data_AF-A0A7C6J910-F1
#
_entry.id   AF-A0A7C6J910-F1
#
_cell.length_a   1.000
_cell.length_b   1.000
_cell.length_c   1.000
_cell.angle_alpha   90.00
_cell.angle_beta   90.00
_cell.angle_gamma   90.00
#
_symmetry.space_group_name_H-M   'P 1'
#
loop_
_entity.id
_entity.type
_entity.pdbx_description
1 polymer ?
#
loop_
_entity_poly.entity_id
_entity_poly.type
_entity_poly.pdbx_seq_one_letter_code
_entity_poly.pdbx_strand_id
1 'polypeptide(L)' 'MADFIATLRKQVLLGDGAMGTMLAAQGLPPGENPELWMLSHPRAVQEVHRAYFEAGSQVILTNTLGASALK' A
#
# COMPACT_ATOMS: atom_id res chain seq x y z
N MET A 1 -1.42 18.43 -8.03
CA MET A 1 -0.43 17.88 -8.98
C MET A 1 0.86 18.69 -9.05
N ALA A 2 0.80 20.03 -9.15
CA ALA A 2 2.00 20.87 -9.24
C ALA A 2 3.00 20.61 -8.09
N ASP A 3 2.49 20.40 -6.87
CA ASP A 3 3.33 20.16 -5.68
C ASP A 3 4.10 18.83 -5.72
N PHE A 4 3.51 17.76 -6.26
CA PHE A 4 4.18 16.46 -6.36
C PHE A 4 5.35 16.52 -7.36
N ILE A 5 5.09 17.03 -8.56
CA ILE A 5 6.13 17.19 -9.61
C ILE A 5 7.21 18.18 -9.17
N ALA A 6 6.83 19.27 -8.50
CA ALA A 6 7.79 20.22 -7.96
C ALA A 6 8.68 19.60 -6.87
N THR A 7 8.11 18.73 -6.02
CA THR A 7 8.86 18.02 -4.98
C THR A 7 9.86 17.03 -5.58
N LEU A 8 9.45 16.24 -6.57
CA LEU A 8 10.32 15.28 -7.27
C LEU A 8 11.55 15.94 -7.93
N ARG A 9 11.44 17.20 -8.37
CA ARG A 9 12.57 17.95 -8.95
C ARG A 9 13.58 18.43 -7.90
N LYS A 10 13.19 18.47 -6.62
CA LYS A 10 14.01 18.99 -5.52
C LYS A 10 14.63 17.87 -4.69
N GLN A 11 13.96 16.73 -4.57
CA GLN A 11 14.40 15.62 -3.73
C GLN A 11 13.83 14.28 -4.19
N VAL A 12 14.49 13.20 -3.77
CA VAL A 12 13.98 11.84 -3.89
C VAL A 12 12.83 11.65 -2.91
N LEU A 13 11.72 11.08 -3.38
CA LEU A 13 10.61 10.65 -2.53
C LEU A 13 10.71 9.14 -2.30
N LEU A 14 10.56 8.73 -1.04
CA LEU A 14 10.58 7.32 -0.65
C LEU A 14 9.17 6.72 -0.82
N GLY A 15 9.06 5.65 -1.61
CA GLY A 15 7.85 4.85 -1.71
C GLY A 15 7.66 3.89 -0.53
N ASP A 16 6.54 3.19 -0.50
CA ASP A 16 6.30 2.08 0.41
C ASP A 16 6.90 0.76 -0.11
N GLY A 17 6.69 -0.30 0.67
CA GLY A 17 7.13 -1.66 0.35
C GLY A 17 5.98 -2.57 -0.07
N ALA A 18 6.22 -3.88 0.03
CA ALA A 18 5.28 -4.90 -0.41
C ALA A 18 4.05 -5.03 0.52
N MET A 19 2.89 -4.58 0.04
CA MET A 19 1.59 -4.77 0.71
C MET A 19 1.28 -6.26 1.00
N GLY A 20 1.41 -7.13 0.00
CA GLY A 20 1.09 -8.55 0.15
C GLY A 20 1.93 -9.26 1.23
N THR A 21 3.22 -8.92 1.36
CA THR A 21 4.10 -9.47 2.39
C THR A 21 3.65 -9.03 3.79
N MET A 22 3.28 -7.76 3.94
CA MET A 22 2.80 -7.22 5.21
C MET A 22 1.43 -7.78 5.61
N LEU A 23 0.50 -7.92 4.66
CA LEU A 23 -0.81 -8.53 4.94
C LEU A 23 -0.69 -10.03 5.25
N ALA A 24 0.24 -10.75 4.60
CA ALA A 24 0.53 -12.14 4.96
C ALA A 24 0.99 -12.27 6.42
N ALA A 25 1.84 -11.34 6.89
CA ALA A 25 2.25 -11.28 8.30
C ALA A 25 1.09 -10.93 9.25
N GLN A 26 0.04 -10.28 8.76
CA GLN A 26 -1.19 -9.98 9.49
C GLN A 26 -2.30 -11.03 9.32
N GLY A 27 -2.01 -12.17 8.68
CA GLY A 27 -2.91 -13.30 8.60
C GLY A 27 -3.74 -13.40 7.31
N LEU A 28 -3.38 -12.67 6.25
CA LEU A 28 -3.92 -12.93 4.90
C LEU A 28 -3.57 -14.37 4.48
N PRO A 29 -4.55 -15.24 4.20
CA PRO A 29 -4.29 -16.62 3.80
C PRO A 29 -3.56 -16.71 2.44
N PRO A 30 -2.70 -17.73 2.23
CA PRO A 30 -2.08 -17.96 0.92
C PRO A 30 -3.14 -18.15 -0.17
N GLY A 31 -3.00 -17.40 -1.28
CA GLY A 31 -3.92 -17.48 -2.42
C GLY A 31 -5.17 -16.60 -2.29
N GLU A 32 -5.41 -15.98 -1.14
CA GLU A 32 -6.52 -15.04 -0.96
C GLU A 32 -6.24 -13.71 -1.68
N ASN A 33 -7.30 -13.06 -2.17
CA ASN A 33 -7.19 -11.79 -2.88
C ASN A 33 -7.09 -10.62 -1.87
N PRO A 34 -5.96 -9.89 -1.78
CA PRO A 34 -5.79 -8.83 -0.80
C PRO A 34 -6.74 -7.65 -1.03
N GLU A 35 -7.08 -7.34 -2.28
CA GLU A 35 -7.99 -6.25 -2.65
C GLU A 35 -9.45 -6.51 -2.21
N LEU A 36 -9.88 -7.78 -2.14
CA LEU A 36 -11.18 -8.16 -1.59
C LEU A 36 -11.13 -8.36 -0.08
N TRP A 37 -10.03 -8.93 0.42
CA TRP A 37 -9.85 -9.20 1.84
C TRP A 37 -9.93 -7.92 2.69
N MET A 38 -9.46 -6.78 2.15
CA MET A 38 -9.58 -5.50 2.84
C MET A 38 -11.02 -5.03 3.10
N LEU A 39 -12.01 -5.53 2.35
CA LEU A 39 -13.41 -5.17 2.57
C LEU A 39 -13.92 -5.70 3.91
N SER A 40 -13.46 -6.89 4.31
CA SER A 40 -13.75 -7.49 5.61
C SER A 40 -12.70 -7.15 6.67
N HIS A 41 -11.48 -6.80 6.27
CA HIS A 41 -10.35 -6.48 7.17
C HIS A 41 -9.74 -5.09 6.88
N PRO A 42 -10.50 -3.99 6.89
CA PRO A 42 -9.99 -2.68 6.48
C PRO A 42 -8.88 -2.15 7.39
N ARG A 43 -8.88 -2.56 8.67
CA ARG A 43 -7.84 -2.18 9.65
C ARG A 43 -6.47 -2.73 9.28
N ALA A 44 -6.40 -3.94 8.73
CA ALA A 44 -5.13 -4.55 8.33
C ALA A 44 -4.39 -3.66 7.31
N VAL A 45 -5.09 -3.23 6.26
CA VAL A 45 -4.52 -2.32 5.24
C VAL A 45 -4.12 -0.96 5.83
N GLN A 46 -4.94 -0.41 6.74
CA GLN A 46 -4.62 0.86 7.43
C GLN A 46 -3.34 0.74 8.26
N GLU A 47 -3.17 -0.36 8.97
CA GLU A 47 -1.98 -0.63 9.80
C GLU A 47 -0.74 -0.82 8.94
N VAL A 48 -0.84 -1.50 7.80
CA VAL A 48 0.28 -1.61 6.85
C VAL A 48 0.69 -0.24 6.29
N HIS A 49 -0.27 0.58 5.85
CA HIS A 49 0.03 1.94 5.39
C HIS A 49 0.64 2.80 6.50
N ARG A 50 0.12 2.68 7.73
CA ARG A 50 0.66 3.38 8.90
C ARG A 50 2.10 2.98 9.16
N ALA A 51 2.40 1.69 9.14
CA ALA A 51 3.75 1.17 9.36
C ALA A 51 4.74 1.70 8.31
N TYR A 52 4.36 1.76 7.03
CA TYR A 52 5.21 2.35 5.99
C TYR A 52 5.41 3.85 6.16
N PHE A 53 4.36 4.59 6.53
CA PHE A 53 4.49 6.00 6.84
C PHE A 53 5.44 6.25 8.02
N GLU A 54 5.32 5.47 9.09
CA GLU A 54 6.19 5.54 10.26
C GLU A 54 7.64 5.13 9.94
N ALA A 55 7.84 4.25 8.96
CA ALA A 55 9.16 3.88 8.43
C ALA A 55 9.76 4.94 7.49
N GLY A 56 9.03 6.01 7.17
CA GLY A 56 9.51 7.15 6.37
C GLY A 56 9.03 7.19 4.92
N SER A 57 8.10 6.31 4.52
CA SER A 57 7.47 6.40 3.19
C SER A 57 6.69 7.70 3.05
N GLN A 58 6.94 8.40 1.95
CA GLN A 58 6.30 9.66 1.57
C GLN A 58 5.27 9.48 0.46
N VAL A 59 5.33 8.34 -0.23
CA VAL A 59 4.38 7.91 -1.25
C VAL A 59 3.90 6.51 -0.88
N ILE A 60 2.58 6.32 -0.93
CA ILE A 60 1.91 5.06 -0.62
C ILE A 60 1.20 4.56 -1.90
N LEU A 61 1.25 3.26 -2.14
CA LEU A 61 0.43 2.58 -3.15
C LEU A 61 -0.83 2.04 -2.48
N THR A 62 -1.99 2.27 -3.10
CA THR A 62 -3.25 1.69 -2.62
C THR A 62 -3.24 0.16 -2.74
N ASN A 63 -3.97 -0.53 -1.87
CA ASN A 63 -4.20 -1.98 -1.97
C ASN A 63 -5.17 -2.31 -3.12
N THR A 64 -4.76 -2.01 -4.36
CA THR A 64 -5.58 -2.11 -5.57
C THR A 64 -4.76 -2.56 -6.79
N LEU A 65 -3.65 -3.30 -6.58
CA LEU A 65 -2.76 -3.71 -7.67
C LEU A 65 -3.49 -4.56 -8.72
N GLY A 66 -4.34 -5.48 -8.27
CA GLY A 66 -5.19 -6.34 -9.10
C GLY A 66 -6.64 -5.88 -9.22
N ALA A 67 -7.03 -4.74 -8.65
CA ALA A 67 -8.43 -4.29 -8.64
C ALA A 67 -8.88 -3.71 -9.99
N SER A 68 -8.98 -4.57 -11.00
CA SER A 68 -9.42 -4.24 -12.35
C SER A 68 -10.33 -5.33 -12.89
N ALA A 69 -11.21 -5.00 -13.84
CA ALA A 69 -12.15 -5.99 -14.42
C ALA A 69 -11.47 -7.17 -15.15
N LEU A 70 -10.17 -7.09 -15.44
CA LEU A 70 -9.40 -8.12 -16.15
C LEU A 70 -8.63 -9.06 -15.23
N LYS A 71 -8.68 -8.84 -13.91
CA LYS A 71 -7.84 -9.54 -12.93
C LYS A 71 -8.62 -9.93 -11.69
#